data_AF-A0A815ENA2-F1
#
_entry.id   AF-A0A815ENA2-F1
#
_cell.length_a   1.000
_cell.length_b   1.000
_cell.length_c   1.000
_cell.angle_alpha   90.00
_cell.angle_beta   90.00
_cell.angle_gamma   90.00
#
_symmetry.space_group_name_H-M   'P 1'
#
loop_
_entity.id
_entity.type
_entity.pdbx_description
1 polymer ?
#
loop_
_entity_poly.entity_id
_entity_poly.type
_entity_poly.pdbx_seq_one_letter_code
_entity_poly.pdbx_strand_id
1 'polypeptide(L)' 'MEIAPPVYSNIELICQGAEARLFRCLYFGRRAILKERFVKTYRHLDLDSHITLQRLK' A
#
# COMPACT_ATOMS: atom_id res chain seq x y z
N MET A 1 21.32 8.38 -14.28
CA MET A 1 20.94 7.62 -13.07
C MET A 1 19.64 6.92 -13.42
N GLU A 2 19.71 5.67 -13.86
CA GLU A 2 18.51 4.94 -14.29
C GLU A 2 17.66 4.64 -13.06
N ILE A 3 16.45 5.19 -13.06
CA ILE A 3 15.46 4.96 -12.03
C ILE A 3 14.98 3.53 -12.25
N ALA A 4 15.23 2.64 -11.30
CA ALA A 4 14.76 1.26 -11.39
C ALA A 4 13.28 1.24 -11.77
N PRO A 5 12.85 0.33 -12.67
CA PRO A 5 11.45 0.28 -13.09
C PRO A 5 10.55 0.16 -11.87
N PRO A 6 9.35 0.78 -11.89
CA PRO A 6 8.44 0.70 -10.78
C PRO A 6 8.16 -0.78 -10.47
N VAL A 7 8.32 -1.14 -9.20
CA VAL A 7 8.23 -2.53 -8.71
C VAL A 7 6.87 -3.17 -9.05
N TYR A 8 5.85 -2.33 -9.23
CA TYR A 8 4.51 -2.69 -9.62
C TYR A 8 4.05 -1.93 -10.88
N SER A 9 3.24 -2.61 -11.71
CA SER A 9 2.66 -2.06 -12.94
C SER A 9 1.21 -2.55 -13.13
N ASN A 10 0.50 -2.03 -14.14
CA ASN A 10 -0.90 -2.38 -14.45
C ASN A 10 -1.85 -2.25 -13.26
N ILE A 11 -1.89 -1.06 -12.65
CA ILE A 11 -2.68 -0.78 -11.45
C ILE A 11 -4.15 -0.54 -11.84
N GLU A 12 -5.05 -1.37 -11.33
CA GLU A 12 -6.50 -1.26 -11.56
C GLU A 12 -7.23 -1.28 -10.20
N LEU A 13 -8.06 -0.27 -9.92
CA LEU A 13 -8.82 -0.21 -8.67
C LEU A 13 -9.87 -1.33 -8.64
N ILE A 14 -9.85 -2.15 -7.59
CA ILE A 14 -10.89 -3.15 -7.32
C ILE A 14 -12.01 -2.51 -6.52
N CYS A 15 -11.65 -1.94 -5.37
CA CYS A 15 -12.61 -1.39 -4.42
C CYS A 15 -11.91 -0.44 -3.43
N GLN A 16 -12.72 0.38 -2.79
CA GLN A 16 -12.29 1.30 -1.74
C GLN A 16 -13.21 1.14 -0.52
N GLY A 17 -12.62 1.02 0.67
CA GLY A 17 -13.33 1.04 1.93
C GLY A 17 -12.88 2.18 2.83
N ALA A 18 -13.35 2.19 4.08
CA ALA A 18 -12.95 3.20 5.06
C ALA A 18 -11.45 3.13 5.42
N GLU A 19 -10.81 1.96 5.26
CA GLU A 19 -9.43 1.74 5.70
C GLU A 19 -8.37 1.90 4.61
N ALA A 20 -8.70 1.55 3.37
CA ALA A 20 -7.73 1.41 2.29
C ALA A 20 -8.40 1.36 0.91
N ARG A 21 -7.59 1.55 -0.14
CA ARG A 21 -7.89 1.17 -1.53
C ARG A 21 -7.18 -0.14 -1.86
N LEU A 22 -7.88 -1.03 -2.57
CA LEU A 22 -7.33 -2.27 -3.10
C LEU A 22 -7.23 -2.18 -4.61
N PHE A 23 -6.08 -2.55 -5.15
CA PHE A 23 -5.82 -2.57 -6.59
C PHE A 23 -5.34 -3.95 -7.03
N ARG A 24 -5.71 -4.35 -8.25
CA ARG A 24 -5.00 -5.38 -9.00
C ARG A 24 -3.74 -4.75 -9.58
N CYS A 25 -2.62 -5.46 -9.52
CA CYS A 25 -1.38 -5.05 -10.17
C CYS A 25 -0.53 -6.25 -10.58
N LEU A 26 0.53 -5.99 -11.32
CA LEU A 26 1.64 -6.90 -11.51
C LEU A 26 2.79 -6.46 -10.60
N TYR A 27 3.22 -7.33 -9.69
CA TYR A 27 4.39 -7.15 -8.82
C TYR A 27 5.50 -8.07 -9.33
N PHE A 28 6.62 -7.50 -9.81
CA PHE A 28 7.68 -8.25 -10.52
C PHE A 28 7.12 -9.17 -11.62
N GLY A 29 6.14 -8.68 -12.40
CA GLY A 29 5.49 -9.44 -13.46
C GLY A 29 4.50 -10.52 -13.01
N ARG A 30 4.23 -10.65 -11.71
CA ARG A 30 3.26 -11.61 -11.16
C ARG A 30 2.00 -10.89 -10.69
N ARG A 31 0.82 -11.48 -10.93
CA ARG A 31 -0.45 -10.93 -10.44
C ARG A 31 -0.43 -10.82 -8.92
N ALA A 32 -0.73 -9.63 -8.41
CA ALA A 32 -0.73 -9.32 -6.99
C ALA A 32 -1.87 -8.34 -6.65
N ILE A 33 -2.11 -8.16 -5.35
CA ILE A 33 -3.02 -7.17 -4.79
C ILE A 33 -2.21 -6.10 -4.08
N LEU A 34 -2.36 -4.85 -4.49
CA LEU A 34 -1.78 -3.69 -3.82
C LEU A 34 -2.81 -3.11 -2.85
N LYS A 35 -2.43 -2.96 -1.57
CA LYS A 35 -3.25 -2.33 -0.54
C LYS A 35 -2.64 -0.99 -0.14
N GLU A 36 -3.26 0.10 -0.59
CA GLU A 36 -2.91 1.45 -0.15
C GLU A 36 -3.74 1.82 1.08
N ARG A 37 -3.10 1.91 2.24
CA ARG A 37 -3.78 2.26 3.50
C ARG A 37 -3.95 3.77 3.62
N PHE A 38 -5.09 4.21 4.14
CA PHE A 38 -5.30 5.61 4.50
C PHE A 38 -4.70 5.94 5.86
N VAL A 39 -3.99 7.08 5.91
CA VAL A 39 -3.55 7.66 7.18
C VAL A 39 -4.77 8.13 7.95
N LYS A 40 -4.83 7.77 9.24
CA LYS A 40 -5.91 8.19 10.13
C LYS A 40 -5.49 9.45 10.87
N THR A 41 -6.09 10.59 10.52
CA THR A 41 -5.75 11.91 11.07
C THR A 41 -6.00 12.05 12.57
N TYR A 42 -6.79 11.15 13.17
CA TYR A 42 -7.03 11.12 14.61
C TYR A 42 -5.93 10.42 15.42
N ARG A 43 -4.93 9.80 14.78
CA ARG A 43 -3.84 9.10 15.47
C ARG A 43 -2.59 9.97 15.54
N HIS A 44 -1.88 9.88 16.66
CA HIS A 44 -0.55 10.47 16.78
C HIS A 44 0.40 9.82 15.78
N LEU A 45 1.21 10.62 15.07
CA LEU A 45 2.08 10.16 13.98
C LEU A 45 3.04 9.06 14.45
N ASP A 46 3.76 9.30 15.54
CA ASP A 46 4.72 8.33 16.09
C ASP A 46 4.06 7.03 16.53
N LEU A 47 2.84 7.13 17.08
CA LEU A 47 2.09 5.96 17.51
C LEU A 47 1.60 5.15 16.30
N ASP A 48 1.13 5.81 15.24
CA ASP A 48 0.69 5.11 14.02
C ASP A 48 1.87 4.43 13.30
N SER A 49 3.04 5.07 13.28
CA SER A 49 4.28 4.45 12.80
C SER A 49 4.66 3.24 13.66
N HIS A 50 4.61 3.35 14.99
CA HIS A 50 4.91 2.24 15.89
C HIS A 50 3.93 1.07 15.69
N ILE A 51 2.62 1.34 15.64
CA ILE A 51 1.58 0.33 15.39
C ILE A 51 1.80 -0.34 14.02
N THR A 52 2.19 0.43 13.00
CA THR A 52 2.46 -0.10 11.66
C THR A 52 3.64 -1.06 11.67
N LEU A 53 4.73 -0.71 12.36
CA LEU A 53 5.89 -1.59 12.52
C LEU A 53 5.54 -2.88 13.28
N GLN A 54 4.71 -2.79 14.33
CA GLN A 54 4.27 -3.96 15.09
C GLN A 54 3.42 -4.93 14.27
N ARG A 55 2.67 -4.45 13.26
CA ARG A 55 1.87 -5.30 12.35
C ARG A 55 2.68 -5.98 11.25
N LEU A 56 3.89 -5.50 10.99
CA LEU A 56 4.80 -6.08 9.99
C LEU A 56 5.70 -7.18 10.58
N LYS A 57 5.79 -7.28 11.92
CA LYS A 57 6.32 -8.45 12.62
C LYS A 57 5.37 -9.63 12.49
#